data_AF-A0AAP4N5B4-F1
#
_entry.id   AF-A0AAP4N5B4-F1
#
_cell.length_a   1.000
_cell.length_b   1.000
_cell.length_c   1.000
_cell.angle_alpha   90.00
_cell.angle_beta   90.00
_cell.angle_gamma   90.00
#
_symmetry.space_group_name_H-M   'P 1'
#
loop_
_entity.id
_entity.type
_entity.pdbx_description
1 polymer ?
#
loop_
_entity_poly.entity_id
_entity_poly.type
_entity_poly.pdbx_seq_one_letter_code
_entity_poly.pdbx_strand_id
1 'polypeptide(L)'
;MLAMFKLNDDRTIMVKGIADATRRKAGEITDDGLNVCEVPEADFQAAVIGHTKLINGRLVADANYEPVQPVSNPSADDLIHAELAKQVANLTVSNASLAKQVATLVAAKNNEAKA
;
A
#
# COMPACT_ATOMS: atom_id res chain seq x y z
N MET A 1 3.49 -13.77 -20.65
CA MET A 1 3.33 -12.34 -21.00
C MET A 1 4.60 -11.84 -21.66
N LEU A 2 4.51 -10.82 -22.51
CA LEU A 2 5.69 -10.20 -23.12
C LEU A 2 6.20 -9.07 -22.21
N ALA A 3 7.45 -9.16 -21.79
CA ALA A 3 8.10 -8.18 -20.95
C ALA A 3 9.40 -7.70 -21.61
N MET A 4 9.81 -6.48 -21.28
CA MET A 4 11.08 -5.91 -21.72
C MET A 4 11.98 -5.66 -20.51
N PHE A 5 13.24 -6.04 -20.64
CA PHE A 5 14.21 -5.92 -19.57
C PHE A 5 15.51 -5.27 -20.04
N LYS A 6 16.00 -4.31 -19.27
CA LYS A 6 17.43 -3.98 -19.30
C LYS A 6 18.14 -4.93 -18.35
N LEU A 7 19.14 -5.64 -18.85
CA LEU A 7 19.91 -6.60 -18.07
C LEU A 7 21.31 -6.06 -17.87
N ASN A 8 21.89 -6.31 -16.70
CA ASN A 8 23.31 -6.12 -16.45
C ASN A 8 24.12 -7.31 -17.01
N ASP A 9 25.45 -7.25 -16.95
CA ASP A 9 26.35 -8.29 -17.47
C ASP A 9 26.08 -9.69 -16.86
N ASP A 10 25.66 -9.74 -15.60
CA ASP A 10 25.31 -10.98 -14.88
C ASP A 10 23.85 -11.42 -15.08
N ARG A 11 23.14 -10.78 -16.02
CA ARG A 11 21.72 -10.97 -16.34
C ARG A 11 20.75 -10.53 -15.23
N THR A 12 21.20 -9.74 -14.27
CA THR A 12 20.33 -9.09 -13.30
C THR A 12 19.47 -8.01 -13.96
N ILE A 13 18.19 -7.95 -13.63
CA ILE A 13 17.26 -6.94 -14.13
C ILE A 13 17.62 -5.57 -13.56
N MET A 14 17.94 -4.62 -14.44
CA MET A 14 18.13 -3.21 -14.12
C MET A 14 16.87 -2.38 -14.36
N VAL A 15 16.08 -2.76 -15.37
CA VAL A 15 14.81 -2.10 -15.71
C VAL A 15 13.84 -3.20 -16.12
N LYS A 16 12.59 -3.12 -15.66
CA LYS A 16 11.48 -3.98 -16.12
C LYS A 16 10.33 -3.16 -16.68
N GLY A 17 9.73 -3.62 -17.76
CA GLY A 17 8.54 -3.04 -18.36
C GLY A 17 7.70 -4.09 -19.07
N ILE A 18 6.42 -3.78 -19.31
CA ILE A 18 5.53 -4.62 -20.10
C ILE A 18 5.76 -4.28 -21.57
N ALA A 19 5.98 -5.28 -22.41
CA ALA A 19 6.10 -5.08 -23.85
C ALA A 19 4.74 -5.10 -24.53
N ASP A 20 4.52 -4.15 -25.44
CA ASP A 20 3.34 -4.15 -26.31
C ASP A 20 3.44 -5.31 -27.30
N ALA A 21 2.68 -6.38 -27.04
CA ALA A 21 2.67 -7.59 -27.85
C ALA A 21 2.15 -7.38 -29.29
N THR A 22 1.53 -6.23 -29.59
CA THR A 22 1.12 -5.89 -30.97
C THR A 22 2.27 -5.32 -31.80
N ARG A 23 3.28 -4.75 -31.14
CA ARG A 23 4.41 -4.06 -31.79
C ARG A 23 5.75 -4.76 -31.62
N ARG A 24 5.87 -5.61 -30.60
CA ARG A 24 7.13 -6.26 -30.22
C ARG A 24 7.01 -7.77 -30.26
N LYS A 25 8.14 -8.45 -30.47
CA LYS A 25 8.22 -9.92 -30.46
C LYS A 25 9.27 -10.43 -29.46
N ALA A 26 9.06 -11.62 -28.92
CA ALA A 26 10.06 -12.26 -28.07
C ALA A 26 11.38 -12.47 -28.84
N GLY A 27 12.51 -12.19 -28.18
CA GLY A 27 13.84 -12.22 -28.78
C GLY A 27 14.27 -10.92 -29.46
N GLU A 28 13.38 -9.93 -29.56
CA GLU A 28 13.72 -8.60 -30.06
C GLU A 28 14.57 -7.81 -29.06
N ILE A 29 15.53 -7.04 -29.57
CA ILE A 29 16.23 -6.01 -28.81
C ILE A 29 15.71 -4.66 -29.30
N THR A 30 15.19 -3.85 -28.36
CA THR A 30 14.72 -2.50 -28.70
C THR A 30 15.90 -1.57 -29.02
N ASP A 31 15.65 -0.44 -29.67
CA ASP A 31 16.69 0.55 -29.98
C ASP A 31 17.40 1.08 -28.73
N ASP A 32 16.70 1.14 -27.60
CA ASP A 32 17.23 1.49 -26.27
C ASP A 32 17.99 0.33 -25.59
N GLY A 33 18.11 -0.80 -26.28
CA GLY A 33 18.79 -2.01 -25.85
C GLY A 33 18.07 -2.76 -24.72
N LEU A 34 16.74 -2.79 -24.71
CA LEU A 34 15.96 -3.68 -23.85
C LEU A 34 15.71 -5.02 -24.54
N ASN A 35 15.87 -6.10 -23.80
CA ASN A 35 15.57 -7.46 -24.24
C ASN A 35 14.09 -7.73 -24.09
N VAL A 36 13.40 -8.05 -25.18
CA VAL A 36 12.00 -8.47 -25.14
C VAL A 36 11.95 -9.98 -24.94
N CYS A 37 11.33 -10.44 -23.84
CA CYS A 37 11.27 -11.84 -23.46
C CYS A 37 9.85 -12.22 -23.07
N GLU A 38 9.49 -13.47 -23.35
CA GLU A 38 8.29 -14.05 -22.79
C GLU A 38 8.61 -14.62 -21.40
N VAL A 39 7.85 -14.18 -20.40
CA VAL A 39 7.97 -14.65 -19.01
C VAL A 39 6.58 -14.92 -18.43
N PRO A 40 6.46 -15.80 -17.42
CA PRO A 40 5.22 -15.93 -16.65
C PRO A 40 4.83 -14.60 -15.99
N GLU A 41 3.54 -14.31 -15.91
CA GLU A 41 3.06 -13.06 -15.28
C GLU A 41 3.38 -13.03 -13.78
N ALA A 42 3.23 -14.16 -13.09
CA ALA A 42 3.60 -14.29 -11.68
C ALA A 42 5.09 -13.96 -11.45
N ASP A 43 5.97 -14.48 -12.29
CA ASP A 43 7.41 -14.20 -12.25
C ASP A 43 7.67 -12.69 -12.45
N PHE A 44 6.99 -12.05 -13.40
CA PHE A 44 7.12 -10.60 -13.66
C PHE A 44 6.66 -9.73 -12.49
N GLN A 45 5.56 -10.10 -11.85
CA GLN A 45 5.03 -9.40 -10.67
C GLN A 45 5.98 -9.54 -9.47
N ALA A 46 6.51 -10.74 -9.25
CA ALA A 46 7.44 -11.03 -8.16
C ALA A 46 8.87 -10.48 -8.38
N ALA A 47 9.25 -10.16 -9.62
CA ALA A 47 10.59 -9.69 -9.93
C ALA A 47 10.92 -8.34 -9.29
N VAL A 48 12.08 -8.28 -8.65
CA VAL A 48 12.63 -7.09 -8.00
C VAL A 48 13.86 -6.61 -8.77
N ILE A 49 13.86 -5.32 -9.13
CA ILE A 49 14.98 -4.69 -9.83
C ILE A 49 16.23 -4.78 -8.96
N GLY A 50 17.35 -5.17 -9.56
CA GLY A 50 18.64 -5.35 -8.88
C GLY A 50 18.78 -6.66 -8.09
N HIS A 51 17.69 -7.40 -7.88
CA HIS A 51 17.65 -8.62 -7.06
C HIS A 51 16.98 -9.80 -7.77
N THR A 52 16.80 -9.70 -9.08
CA THR A 52 16.17 -10.75 -9.88
C THR A 52 16.92 -10.91 -11.19
N LYS A 53 17.24 -12.15 -11.54
CA LYS A 53 17.99 -12.51 -12.74
C LYS A 53 17.09 -13.20 -13.75
N LEU A 54 17.32 -12.94 -15.03
CA LEU A 54 16.67 -13.67 -16.11
C LEU A 54 17.50 -14.90 -16.48
N ILE A 55 16.97 -16.09 -16.18
CA ILE A 55 17.63 -17.38 -16.44
C ILE A 55 16.66 -18.27 -17.22
N ASN A 56 17.02 -18.63 -18.45
CA ASN A 56 16.23 -19.52 -19.32
C ASN A 56 14.75 -19.13 -19.46
N GLY A 57 14.46 -17.83 -19.59
CA GLY A 57 13.08 -17.33 -19.71
C GLY A 57 12.29 -17.28 -18.39
N ARG A 58 12.94 -17.52 -17.24
CA ARG A 58 12.34 -17.40 -15.92
C ARG A 58 13.04 -16.32 -15.10
N LEU A 59 12.29 -15.69 -14.20
CA LEU A 59 12.83 -14.69 -13.29
C LEU A 59 13.12 -15.34 -11.94
N VAL A 60 14.38 -15.30 -11.55
CA VAL A 60 14.87 -15.92 -10.32
C VAL A 60 15.35 -14.81 -9.39
N ALA A 61 14.65 -14.63 -8.27
CA ALA A 61 15.07 -13.69 -7.24
C ALA A 61 16.33 -14.22 -6.53
N ASP A 62 17.19 -13.32 -6.06
CA ASP A 62 18.33 -13.68 -5.24
C ASP A 62 17.84 -14.37 -3.95
N ALA A 63 18.44 -15.51 -3.60
CA ALA A 63 18.03 -16.29 -2.44
C ALA A 63 18.16 -15.53 -1.10
N ASN A 64 19.00 -14.49 -1.08
CA ASN A 64 19.26 -13.66 0.10
C ASN A 64 18.51 -12.31 0.06
N TYR A 65 17.64 -12.10 -0.94
CA TYR A 65 16.85 -10.89 -0.99
C TYR A 65 15.69 -10.99 0.01
N GLU A 66 15.81 -10.24 1.11
CA GLU A 66 14.71 -10.01 2.03
C GLU A 66 14.04 -8.67 1.68
N PRO A 67 12.78 -8.66 1.22
CA PRO A 67 12.06 -7.42 1.00
C PRO A 67 11.99 -6.67 2.33
N VAL A 68 12.31 -5.37 2.33
CA VAL A 68 12.07 -4.52 3.49
C VAL A 68 10.57 -4.57 3.77
N GLN A 69 10.17 -5.24 4.84
CA GLN A 69 8.78 -5.22 5.25
C GLN A 69 8.41 -3.79 5.63
N PRO A 70 7.26 -3.27 5.19
CA PRO A 70 6.80 -1.96 5.64
C PRO A 70 6.75 -1.99 7.16
N VAL A 71 7.44 -1.04 7.80
CA VAL A 71 7.39 -0.86 9.25
C VAL A 71 5.95 -0.56 9.63
N SER A 72 5.27 -1.55 10.19
CA SER A 72 3.87 -1.47 10.62
C SER A 72 3.71 -0.83 11.99
N ASN A 73 4.77 -0.19 12.51
CA ASN A 73 4.73 0.39 13.84
C ASN A 73 4.13 1.80 13.76
N PRO A 74 3.02 2.09 14.48
CA PRO A 74 2.44 3.42 14.51
C PRO A 74 3.47 4.44 15.01
N SER A 75 3.50 5.61 14.38
CA SER A 75 4.34 6.71 14.79
C SER A 75 3.87 7.30 16.12
N ALA A 76 4.70 8.13 16.75
CA ALA A 76 4.30 8.87 17.96
C ALA A 76 3.07 9.76 17.68
N ASP A 77 2.99 10.36 16.49
CA ASP A 77 1.85 11.20 16.08
C ASP A 77 0.57 10.36 15.92
N ASP A 78 0.67 9.14 15.39
CA ASP A 78 -0.48 8.22 15.29
C ASP A 78 -1.04 7.90 16.67
N LEU A 79 -0.17 7.68 17.67
CA LEU A 79 -0.58 7.44 19.05
C LEU A 79 -1.24 8.68 19.67
N ILE A 80 -0.70 9.87 19.41
CA ILE A 80 -1.28 11.15 19.89
C ILE A 80 -2.67 11.37 19.28
N HIS A 81 -2.83 11.16 17.97
CA HIS A 81 -4.13 11.31 17.31
C HIS A 81 -5.15 10.28 17.79
N ALA A 82 -4.72 9.03 18.02
CA ALA A 82 -5.59 7.99 18.56
C ALA A 82 -6.09 8.35 19.98
N GLU A 83 -5.20 8.83 20.85
CA GLU A 83 -5.57 9.26 22.19
C GLU A 83 -6.46 10.51 22.17
N LEU A 84 -6.18 11.48 21.30
CA LEU A 84 -7.03 12.65 21.10
C LEU A 84 -8.43 12.24 20.62
N ALA A 85 -8.54 11.34 19.64
CA ALA A 85 -9.81 10.85 19.14
C ALA A 85 -10.64 10.17 20.26
N LYS A 86 -9.99 9.39 21.11
CA LYS A 86 -10.62 8.77 22.29
C LYS A 86 -11.13 9.81 23.29
N GLN A 87 -10.35 10.85 23.57
CA GLN A 87 -10.77 11.93 24.46
C GLN A 87 -11.94 12.72 23.88
N VAL A 88 -11.91 13.06 22.59
CA VAL A 88 -13.01 13.73 21.90
C VAL A 88 -14.29 12.90 21.98
N ALA A 89 -14.22 11.59 21.68
CA ALA A 89 -15.37 10.70 21.78
C ALA A 89 -15.97 10.68 23.20
N ASN A 90 -15.12 10.59 24.23
CA ASN A 90 -15.56 10.63 25.62
C ASN A 90 -16.24 11.96 25.98
N LEU A 91 -15.69 13.09 25.54
CA LEU A 91 -16.29 14.41 25.74
C LEU A 91 -17.64 14.53 25.03
N THR A 92 -17.76 14.04 23.80
CA THR A 92 -19.02 14.04 23.05
C THR A 92 -20.10 13.26 23.80
N VAL A 93 -19.80 12.05 24.30
CA VAL A 93 -20.75 11.24 25.07
C VAL A 93 -21.13 11.93 26.38
N SER A 94 -20.16 12.51 27.09
CA SER A 94 -20.40 13.21 28.35
C SER A 94 -21.29 14.45 28.13
N ASN A 95 -21.01 15.24 27.09
CA ASN A 95 -21.82 16.42 26.73
C ASN A 95 -23.25 16.04 26.34
N ALA A 96 -23.44 14.94 25.61
CA ALA A 96 -24.78 14.44 25.28
C ALA A 96 -25.57 14.02 26.54
N SER A 97 -24.91 13.37 27.50
CA SER A 97 -25.51 13.01 28.79
C SER A 97 -25.91 14.25 29.59
N LEU A 98 -25.02 15.23 29.70
CA LEU A 98 -25.30 16.50 30.39
C LEU A 98 -26.45 17.26 29.73
N ALA A 99 -26.48 17.36 28.40
CA ALA A 99 -27.58 17.99 27.67
C ALA A 99 -28.94 17.32 27.97
N LYS A 100 -28.96 15.98 28.04
CA LYS A 100 -30.16 15.22 28.41
C LYS A 100 -30.60 15.50 29.85
N GLN A 101 -29.68 15.60 30.80
CA GLN A 101 -29.98 15.94 32.19
C GLN A 101 -30.55 17.36 32.30
N VAL A 102 -29.93 18.33 31.63
CA VAL A 102 -30.42 19.72 31.60
C VAL A 102 -31.83 19.79 31.01
N ALA A 103 -32.10 19.12 29.89
CA ALA A 103 -33.43 19.08 29.29
C ALA A 103 -34.48 18.49 30.23
N THR A 104 -34.13 17.42 30.97
CA THR A 104 -35.00 16.79 31.97
C THR A 104 -35.32 17.75 33.11
N LEU A 105 -34.32 18.45 33.65
CA LEU A 105 -34.49 19.42 34.73
C LEU A 105 -35.36 20.61 34.31
N VAL A 106 -35.17 21.14 33.09
CA VAL A 106 -35.98 22.23 32.54
C VAL A 106 -37.44 21.77 32.37
N ALA A 107 -37.67 20.56 31.88
CA ALA A 107 -39.01 20.00 31.76
C ALA A 107 -39.70 19.84 33.13
N ALA A 108 -39.00 19.34 34.14
CA ALA A 108 -39.52 19.20 35.50
C ALA A 108 -39.88 20.56 36.13
N LYS A 109 -38.98 21.54 36.07
CA LYS A 109 -39.21 22.92 36.52
C LYS A 109 -40.42 23.58 35.86
N ASN A 110 -40.59 23.40 34.55
CA ASN A 110 -41.72 23.97 33.81
C ASN A 110 -43.06 23.33 34.19
N ASN A 111 -43.06 22.06 34.63
CA ASN A 111 -44.25 21.40 35.11
C ASN A 111 -44.63 21.87 36.53
N GLU A 112 -43.64 22.08 37.40
CA GLU A 112 -43.86 22.66 38.75
C GLU A 112 -44.43 24.08 38.69
N ALA A 113 -44.00 24.90 37.72
CA ALA A 113 -44.49 26.28 37.56
C ALA A 113 -45.93 26.39 36.99
N LYS A 114 -46.50 25.28 36.52
CA LYS A 114 -47.86 25.22 35.93
C LYS A 114 -48.89 24.56 36.86
N ALA A 115 -48.44 23.97 37.97
CA ALA A 115 -49.28 23.37 38.99
C ALA A 115 -49.59 24.40 40.09
#